data_AF-A0A535V307-F1
#
_entry.id   AF-A0A535V307-F1
#
_cell.length_a   1.000
_cell.length_b   1.000
_cell.length_c   1.000
_cell.angle_alpha   90.00
_cell.angle_beta   90.00
_cell.angle_gamma   90.00
#
_symmetry.space_group_name_H-M   'P 1'
#
loop_
_entity.id
_entity.type
_entity.pdbx_description
1 polymer ?
#
loop_
_entity_poly.entity_id
_entity_poly.type
_entity_poly.pdbx_seq_one_letter_code
_entity_poly.pdbx_strand_id
1 'polypeptide(L)' 'METTADGTYFWEGDHVRIKRTGETGRVNATAGGVVYVLMDDTNESRLFAAYVDEDASIELVTPAVEEPTPRDGTR' A
#
# COMPACT_ATOMS: atom_id res chain seq x y z
N MET A 1 11.84 -2.97 2.69
CA MET A 1 10.74 -2.58 3.60
C MET A 1 10.88 -1.10 3.84
N GLU A 2 9.86 -0.33 3.46
CA GLU A 2 9.77 1.10 3.74
C GLU A 2 8.52 1.37 4.58
N THR A 3 8.52 2.46 5.35
CA THR A 3 7.44 2.79 6.29
C THR A 3 6.93 4.19 5.98
N THR A 4 5.61 4.39 5.95
CA THR A 4 5.03 5.73 5.84
C THR A 4 5.06 6.48 7.16
N ALA A 5 4.81 7.79 7.11
CA ALA A 5 4.63 8.61 8.31
C ALA A 5 3.51 8.09 9.25
N ASP A 6 2.49 7.42 8.70
CA ASP A 6 1.37 6.83 9.45
C ASP A 6 1.71 5.44 10.04
N GLY A 7 2.90 4.89 9.73
CA GLY A 7 3.32 3.57 10.19
C GLY A 7 2.93 2.42 9.26
N THR A 8 2.42 2.70 8.05
CA THR A 8 2.14 1.66 7.04
C THR A 8 3.43 1.15 6.44
N TYR A 9 3.58 -0.17 6.40
CA TYR A 9 4.76 -0.82 5.84
C TYR A 9 4.52 -1.31 4.42
N PHE A 10 5.43 -0.98 3.51
CA PHE A 10 5.42 -1.48 2.14
C PHE A 10 6.56 -2.48 1.91
N TRP A 11 6.20 -3.61 1.30
CA TRP A 11 7.11 -4.67 0.90
C TRP A 11 7.09 -4.85 -0.61
N GLU A 12 8.19 -5.38 -1.15
CA GLU A 12 8.22 -5.79 -2.56
C GLU A 12 7.15 -6.85 -2.80
N GLY A 13 6.36 -6.64 -3.84
CA GLY A 13 5.21 -7.48 -4.18
C GLY A 13 3.88 -7.06 -3.56
N ASP A 14 3.84 -6.06 -2.67
CA ASP A 14 2.56 -5.52 -2.15
C ASP A 14 1.71 -4.93 -3.27
N HIS A 15 0.39 -5.13 -3.18
CA HIS A 15 -0.55 -4.49 -4.08
C HIS A 15 -0.99 -3.17 -3.48
N VAL A 16 -0.90 -2.12 -4.27
CA VAL A 16 -1.17 -0.76 -3.84
C VAL A 16 -2.13 -0.06 -4.79
N ARG A 17 -2.84 0.92 -4.26
CA ARG A 17 -3.73 1.80 -5.01
C ARG A 17 -3.28 3.23 -4.84
N ILE A 18 -3.24 3.98 -5.93
CA ILE A 18 -2.98 5.42 -5.90
C ILE A 18 -4.27 6.12 -5.44
N LYS A 19 -4.27 6.76 -4.26
CA LYS A 19 -5.44 7.43 -3.68
C LYS A 19 -6.05 8.49 -4.61
N ARG A 20 -5.19 9.27 -5.28
CA ARG A 20 -5.61 10.41 -6.11
C ARG A 20 -6.32 9.99 -7.40
N THR A 21 -5.83 8.94 -8.06
CA THR A 21 -6.32 8.52 -9.39
C THR A 21 -7.16 7.25 -9.33
N GLY A 22 -7.02 6.47 -8.24
CA GLY A 22 -7.64 5.17 -8.07
C GLY A 22 -6.94 4.04 -8.83
N GLU A 23 -5.88 4.32 -9.60
CA GLU A 23 -5.10 3.33 -10.35
C GLU A 23 -4.41 2.35 -9.39
N THR A 24 -4.23 1.09 -9.83
CA THR A 24 -3.55 0.07 -9.04
C THR A 24 -2.19 -0.28 -9.62
N GLY A 25 -1.32 -0.80 -8.75
CA GLY A 25 -0.04 -1.31 -9.15
C GLY A 25 0.61 -2.09 -8.02
N ARG A 26 1.78 -2.65 -8.31
CA ARG A 26 2.50 -3.53 -7.39
C ARG A 26 3.84 -2.92 -7.01
N VAL A 27 4.20 -3.00 -5.74
CA VAL A 27 5.51 -2.54 -5.29
C VAL A 27 6.59 -3.40 -5.94
N ASN A 28 7.40 -2.77 -6.77
CA ASN A 28 8.51 -3.43 -7.46
C ASN A 28 9.80 -3.36 -6.64
N ALA A 29 10.02 -2.25 -5.93
CA ALA A 29 11.21 -2.04 -5.10
C ALA A 29 10.94 -0.99 -4.01
N THR A 30 11.70 -1.04 -2.93
CA THR A 30 11.66 -0.05 -1.84
C THR A 30 13.09 0.37 -1.50
N ALA A 31 13.41 1.66 -1.57
CA ALA A 31 14.76 2.13 -1.25
C ALA A 31 14.79 3.59 -0.80
N GLY A 32 15.45 3.88 0.32
CA GLY A 32 15.86 5.24 0.68
C GLY A 32 14.71 6.22 0.87
N GLY A 33 13.60 5.80 1.47
CA GLY A 33 12.44 6.66 1.70
C GLY A 33 11.44 6.72 0.56
N VAL A 34 11.63 5.94 -0.51
CA VAL A 34 10.73 5.89 -1.66
C VAL A 34 10.29 4.46 -2.00
N VAL A 35 9.08 4.35 -2.53
CA VAL A 35 8.44 3.13 -2.99
C VAL A 35 8.29 3.21 -4.50
N TYR A 36 8.79 2.20 -5.21
CA TYR A 36 8.63 2.04 -6.65
C TYR A 36 7.45 1.12 -6.92
N VAL A 37 6.48 1.59 -7.70
CA VAL A 37 5.24 0.88 -8.03
C VAL A 37 5.20 0.64 -9.53
N LEU A 38 5.02 -0.62 -9.93
CA LEU A 38 4.73 -1.02 -11.29
C LEU A 38 3.22 -0.98 -11.51
N MET A 39 2.75 -0.13 -12.40
CA MET A 39 1.32 0.05 -12.69
C MET A 39 0.73 -1.17 -13.41
N ASP A 40 -0.45 -1.63 -13.01
CA ASP A 40 -1.09 -2.82 -13.62
C ASP A 40 -1.48 -2.57 -15.09
N ASP A 41 -2.09 -1.41 -15.39
CA ASP A 41 -2.64 -1.11 -16.72
C ASP A 41 -1.56 -0.71 -17.74
N THR A 42 -0.58 0.10 -17.32
CA THR A 42 0.40 0.69 -18.25
C THR A 42 1.76 0.00 -18.24
N ASN A 43 2.02 -0.87 -17.25
CA ASN A 43 3.34 -1.47 -17.00
C ASN A 43 4.45 -0.42 -16.82
N GLU A 44 4.08 0.81 -16.44
CA GLU A 44 5.01 1.88 -16.14
C GLU A 44 5.46 1.81 -14.67
N SER A 45 6.70 2.19 -14.40
CA SER A 45 7.21 2.34 -13.04
C SER A 45 7.02 3.77 -12.55
N ARG A 46 6.27 3.94 -11.45
CA ARG A 46 6.08 5.22 -10.76
C ARG A 46 6.73 5.19 -9.37
N LEU A 47 7.19 6.34 -8.89
CA LEU A 47 7.89 6.47 -7.61
C LEU A 47 7.09 7.36 -6.66
N PHE A 48 6.97 6.91 -5.41
CA PHE A 48 6.25 7.60 -4.34
C PHE A 48 7.14 7.78 -3.12
N ALA A 49 7.16 8.98 -2.53
CA ALA A 49 7.87 9.22 -1.29
C ALA A 49 7.06 8.69 -0.10
N ALA A 50 7.67 7.85 0.74
CA ALA A 50 7.03 7.28 1.91
C ALA A 50 6.88 8.29 3.07
N TYR A 51 7.78 9.28 3.15
CA TYR A 51 7.90 10.17 4.32
C TYR A 51 7.51 11.63 4.09
N VAL A 52 7.35 12.08 2.84
CA VAL A 52 7.30 13.53 2.53
C VAL A 52 5.88 14.05 2.29
N ASP A 53 4.91 13.18 1.99
CA ASP A 53 3.55 13.61 1.75
C ASP A 53 2.65 13.16 2.91
N GLU A 54 2.07 14.14 3.61
CA GLU A 54 0.93 13.97 4.54
C GLU A 54 -0.25 13.24 3.84
N ASP A 55 -0.23 13.23 2.51
CA ASP A 55 -1.12 12.53 1.59
C ASP A 55 -0.34 11.50 0.76
N ALA A 56 0.47 10.64 1.41
CA ALA A 56 1.20 9.55 0.75
C ALA A 56 0.27 8.90 -0.27
N SER A 57 0.55 9.14 -1.56
CA SER A 57 -0.47 9.05 -2.60
C SER A 57 -0.87 7.61 -2.92
N ILE A 58 -0.36 6.63 -2.16
CA ILE A 58 -0.62 5.21 -2.30
C ILE A 58 -1.07 4.60 -0.98
N GLU A 59 -1.98 3.64 -1.06
CA GLU A 59 -2.47 2.82 0.05
C GLU A 59 -2.34 1.34 -0.29
N LEU A 60 -2.19 0.48 0.74
CA LEU A 60 -2.22 -0.97 0.56
C LEU A 60 -3.63 -1.42 0.17
N VAL A 61 -3.73 -2.21 -0.88
CA VAL A 61 -4.95 -2.95 -1.20
C VAL A 61 -4.92 -4.21 -0.35
N THR A 62 -5.34 -4.10 0.92
CA THR A 62 -5.61 -5.29 1.72
C THR A 62 -6.90 -5.91 1.18
N PRO A 63 -6.93 -7.21 0.83
CA PRO A 63 -8.21 -7.90 0.72
C PRO A 63 -8.83 -7.79 2.11
N ALA A 64 -10.08 -7.30 2.20
CA ALA A 64 -10.79 -7.18 3.45
C ALA A 64 -10.62 -8.48 4.24
N VAL A 65 -9.81 -8.45 5.29
CA VAL A 65 -9.79 -9.53 6.26
C VAL A 65 -11.16 -9.42 6.88
N GLU A 66 -12.06 -10.34 6.52
CA GLU A 66 -13.29 -10.56 7.26
C GLU A 66 -12.89 -10.64 8.73
N GLU A 67 -13.28 -9.63 9.51
CA GLU A 67 -13.17 -9.68 10.95
C GLU A 67 -13.77 -11.01 11.41
N PRO A 68 -13.05 -11.87 12.14
CA PRO A 68 -13.69 -13.00 12.78
C PRO A 68 -14.69 -12.42 13.77
N THR A 69 -15.98 -12.48 13.40
CA THR A 69 -17.10 -12.14 14.27
C THR A 69 -16.84 -12.68 15.68
N PRO A 70 -16.88 -11.84 16.73
CA PRO A 70 -16.74 -12.35 18.08
C PRO A 70 -17.96 -13.24 18.34
N ARG A 71 -17.75 -14.55 18.45
CA ARG A 71 -18.75 -15.43 19.05
C ARG A 71 -18.81 -15.11 20.53
N ASP A 72 -19.63 -14.12 20.86
CA ASP A 72 -20.27 -14.05 22.16
C ASP A 72 -21.07 -15.35 22.33
N GLY A 73 -20.74 -16.10 23.38
CA GLY A 73 -21.21 -17.45 23.58
C GLY A 73 -21.07 -17.86 25.02
N THR A 74 -21.66 -17.07 25.91
CA THR A 74 -21.97 -17.45 27.28
C THR A 74 -22.77 -18.75 27.29
N ARG A 75 -22.22 -19.86 27.82
CA ARG A 75 -22.93 -20.78 28.73
C ARG A 75 -22.02 -21.82 29.36
#